data_AF-L0G213-F1
#
_entry.id   AF-L0G213-F1
#
_cell.length_a   1.000
_cell.length_b   1.000
_cell.length_c   1.000
_cell.angle_alpha   90.00
_cell.angle_beta   90.00
_cell.angle_gamma   90.00
#
_symmetry.space_group_name_H-M   'P 1'
#
loop_
_entity.id
_entity.type
_entity.pdbx_description
1 polymer ?
#
loop_
_entity_poly.entity_id
_entity_poly.type
_entity_poly.pdbx_seq_one_letter_code
_entity_poly.pdbx_strand_id
1 'polypeptide(L)' 'MKYLIKIEINDVEFQIHTEASSEREAKDNVWEIIRRKTAVTSIETESSEPTDHSIGRKLAEGIRSALLL' A
#
# COMPACT_ATOMS: atom_id res chain seq x y z
N MET A 1 -5.33 -32.32 8.58
CA MET A 1 -6.55 -31.50 8.70
C MET A 1 -6.48 -30.36 7.68
N LYS A 2 -7.63 -29.86 7.20
CA LYS A 2 -7.67 -28.72 6.28
C LYS A 2 -7.83 -27.43 7.08
N TYR A 3 -7.00 -26.43 6.80
CA TYR A 3 -7.05 -25.12 7.42
C TYR A 3 -7.30 -24.05 6.36
N LEU A 4 -8.18 -23.12 6.69
CA LEU A 4 -8.35 -21.85 5.98
C LEU A 4 -7.72 -20.76 6.84
N ILE A 5 -6.67 -20.13 6.33
CA ILE A 5 -5.96 -19.05 7.00
C ILE A 5 -6.24 -17.75 6.26
N LYS A 6 -6.73 -16.75 6.98
CA LYS A 6 -6.95 -15.39 6.49
C LYS A 6 -5.81 -14.49 6.96
N ILE A 7 -5.26 -13.70 6.03
CA ILE A 7 -4.16 -12.78 6.30
C ILE A 7 -4.51 -11.46 5.64
N GLU A 8 -4.24 -10.35 6.33
CA GLU A 8 -4.49 -9.00 5.82
C GLU A 8 -3.15 -8.27 5.65
N ILE A 9 -2.93 -7.71 4.46
CA ILE A 9 -1.74 -6.90 4.14
C ILE A 9 -2.23 -5.66 3.39
N ASN A 10 -1.98 -4.47 3.93
CA ASN A 10 -2.38 -3.18 3.35
C ASN A 10 -3.88 -3.17 2.94
N ASP A 11 -4.76 -3.56 3.86
CA ASP A 11 -6.22 -3.64 3.66
C ASP A 11 -6.70 -4.65 2.60
N VAL A 12 -5.81 -5.52 2.10
CA VAL A 12 -6.14 -6.63 1.20
C VAL A 12 -6.17 -7.95 1.97
N GLU A 13 -7.33 -8.62 1.98
CA GLU A 13 -7.50 -9.95 2.57
C GLU A 13 -7.05 -11.06 1.60
N PHE A 14 -6.14 -11.90 2.05
CA PHE A 14 -5.69 -13.12 1.39
C PHE A 14 -6.22 -14.35 2.11
N GLN A 15 -6.67 -15.33 1.34
CA GLN A 15 -7.15 -16.61 1.86
C GLN A 15 -6.24 -17.74 1.38
N ILE A 16 -5.61 -18.42 2.33
CA ILE A 16 -4.69 -19.52 2.06
C ILE A 16 -5.30 -20.81 2.59
N HIS A 17 -5.44 -21.78 1.71
CA HIS A 17 -5.86 -23.13 2.04
C HIS A 17 -4.61 -24.00 2.21
N THR A 18 -4.45 -24.63 3.38
CA THR A 18 -3.34 -25.53 3.66
C THR A 18 -3.81 -26.80 4.33
N GLU A 19 -3.14 -27.90 4.06
CA GLU A 19 -3.25 -29.12 4.84
C GLU A 19 -2.11 -29.17 5.85
N ALA A 20 -2.43 -29.44 7.11
CA ALA A 20 -1.45 -29.56 8.18
C ALA A 20 -1.95 -30.50 9.28
N SER A 21 -1.06 -31.00 10.12
CA SER A 21 -1.37 -31.87 11.25
C SER A 21 -1.71 -31.06 12.50
N SER A 22 -1.34 -29.77 12.55
CA SER A 22 -1.65 -28.85 13.64
C SER A 22 -1.78 -27.39 13.16
N GLU A 23 -2.39 -26.54 13.97
CA GLU A 23 -2.46 -25.10 13.70
C GLU A 23 -1.07 -24.45 13.60
N ARG A 24 -0.13 -24.90 14.44
CA ARG A 24 1.26 -24.39 14.42
C ARG A 24 1.91 -24.68 13.08
N GLU A 25 1.83 -25.91 12.61
CA GLU A 25 2.35 -26.31 11.30
C GLU A 25 1.65 -25.56 10.16
N ALA A 26 0.34 -25.33 10.27
CA ALA A 26 -0.39 -24.54 9.28
C ALA A 26 0.14 -23.09 9.18
N LYS A 27 0.49 -22.46 10.31
CA LYS A 27 1.11 -21.13 10.35
C LYS A 27 2.53 -21.14 9.77
N ASP A 28 3.33 -22.16 10.09
CA ASP A 28 4.69 -22.30 9.56
C ASP A 28 4.68 -22.47 8.03
N ASN A 29 3.74 -23.25 7.50
CA ASN A 29 3.52 -23.43 6.06
C ASN A 29 3.16 -22.13 5.36
N VAL A 30 2.27 -21.32 5.96
CA VAL A 30 1.93 -19.99 5.44
C VAL A 30 3.15 -19.08 5.38
N TRP A 31 4.00 -19.12 6.40
CA TRP A 31 5.20 -18.30 6.46
C TRP A 31 6.26 -18.72 5.43
N GLU A 32 6.36 -20.01 5.14
CA GLU A 32 7.12 -20.52 3.98
C GLU A 32 6.55 -20.02 2.65
N ILE A 33 5.22 -20.07 2.47
CA ILE A 33 4.56 -19.61 1.23
C ILE A 33 4.85 -18.13 0.98
N ILE A 34 4.67 -17.28 2.00
CA ILE A 34 4.96 -15.86 1.90
C ILE A 34 6.43 -15.64 1.55
N ARG A 35 7.37 -16.29 2.26
CA ARG A 35 8.80 -16.11 1.97
C ARG A 35 9.21 -16.59 0.58
N ARG A 36 8.62 -17.67 0.06
CA ARG A 36 8.99 -18.25 -1.24
C ARG A 36 8.29 -17.60 -2.42
N LYS A 37 7.06 -17.11 -2.23
CA LYS A 37 6.22 -16.60 -3.32
C LYS A 37 6.11 -15.08 -3.39
N THR A 38 6.57 -14.37 -2.36
CA THR A 38 6.62 -12.91 -2.40
C THR A 38 8.00 -12.47 -2.87
N ALA A 39 8.06 -11.72 -3.95
CA ALA A 39 9.27 -11.11 -4.47
C ALA A 39 9.07 -9.61 -4.59
N VAL A 40 10.10 -8.84 -4.25
CA VAL A 40 10.12 -7.40 -4.51
C VAL A 40 10.36 -7.20 -6.00
N THR A 41 9.35 -6.72 -6.71
CA THR A 41 9.41 -6.54 -8.18
C THR A 41 9.89 -5.15 -8.59
N SER A 42 9.57 -4.12 -7.82
CA SER A 42 10.00 -2.74 -8.04
C SER A 42 10.04 -1.98 -6.71
N ILE A 43 10.95 -1.02 -6.59
CA ILE A 43 10.98 -0.05 -5.49
C ILE A 43 11.02 1.32 -6.16
N GLU A 44 9.94 2.08 -5.98
CA GLU A 44 9.82 3.44 -6.48
C GLU A 44 9.87 4.41 -5.28
N THR A 45 10.57 5.52 -5.47
CA THR A 45 10.56 6.59 -4.48
C THR A 45 9.45 7.54 -4.85
N GLU A 46 8.37 7.56 -4.07
CA GLU A 46 7.38 8.61 -4.20
C GLU A 46 7.97 9.91 -3.62
N SER A 47 8.17 10.90 -4.48
CA SER A 47 8.44 12.26 -4.03
C SER A 47 7.19 12.78 -3.36
N SER A 48 7.24 12.92 -2.04
CA SER A 48 6.29 13.76 -1.29
C SER A 48 6.58 15.23 -1.64
N GLU A 49 6.32 15.65 -2.87
CA GLU A 49 6.34 17.07 -3.19
C GLU A 49 5.21 17.72 -2.40
N PRO A 50 5.48 18.68 -1.50
CA PRO A 50 4.42 19.48 -0.95
C PRO A 50 3.80 20.24 -2.13
N THR A 51 2.49 20.06 -2.34
CA THR A 51 1.71 20.79 -3.35
C THR A 51 2.05 22.27 -3.22
N ASP A 52 2.87 22.80 -4.14
CA ASP A 52 3.31 24.17 -4.08
C ASP A 52 2.11 25.07 -4.42
N HIS A 53 1.39 25.49 -3.39
CA HIS A 53 0.27 26.43 -3.45
C HIS A 53 0.69 27.82 -3.99
N SER A 54 1.95 28.01 -4.41
CA SER A 54 2.45 29.27 -4.98
C SER A 54 1.79 29.66 -6.30
N ILE A 55 1.32 28.69 -7.11
CA ILE A 55 0.69 28.98 -8.41
C ILE A 55 -0.67 29.66 -8.21
N GLY A 56 -1.50 29.15 -7.29
CA GLY A 56 -2.80 29.74 -6.97
C GLY A 56 -2.68 31.14 -6.36
N ARG A 57 -1.64 31.39 -5.56
CA ARG A 57 -1.38 32.68 -4.93
C ARG A 57 -0.98 33.75 -5.94
N LYS A 58 -0.11 33.41 -6.91
CA LYS A 58 0.29 34.31 -8.00
C LYS A 58 -0.85 34.66 -8.94
N LEU A 59 -1.74 33.69 -9.23
CA LEU A 59 -2.93 33.95 -10.06
C LEU A 59 -3.93 34.87 -9.33
N ALA A 60 -4.15 34.66 -8.03
CA ALA A 60 -5.04 35.49 -7.23
C ALA A 60 -4.52 36.93 -7.08
N GLU A 61 -3.20 37.12 -6.95
CA GLU A 61 -2.56 38.44 -6.93
C GLU A 61 -2.72 39.15 -8.28
N GLY A 62 -2.48 38.46 -9.40
CA GLY A 62 -2.67 39.03 -10.74
C GLY A 62 -4.11 39.48 -11.02
N ILE A 63 -5.10 38.69 -10.62
CA ILE A 63 -6.53 39.03 -10.80
C ILE A 63 -6.93 40.21 -9.91
N ARG A 64 -6.45 40.27 -8.66
CA ARG A 64 -6.70 41.42 -7.77
C ARG A 64 -6.10 42.70 -8.30
N SER A 65 -4.88 42.64 -8.85
CA SER A 65 -4.23 43.82 -9.45
C SER A 65 -4.97 44.32 -10.70
N ALA A 66 -5.61 43.44 -11.48
CA ALA A 66 -6.35 43.82 -12.67
C ALA A 66 -7.75 44.39 -12.39
N LEU A 67 -8.36 44.08 -11.23
CA LEU A 67 -9.69 44.55 -10.85
C LEU A 67 -9.69 45.82 -9.98
N LEU A 68 -8.52 46.27 -9.52
CA LEU A 68 -8.33 47.49 -8.71
C LEU A 68 -7.76 48.68 -9.53
N LEU A 69 -7.68 48.53 -10.85
CA LEU A 69 -7.42 49.59 -11.84
C LEU A 69 -8.71 49.85 -12.64
#